data_AF-A0A2T0AB63-F1
#
_entry.id   AF-A0A2T0AB63-F1
#
_cell.length_a   1.000
_cell.length_b   1.000
_cell.length_c   1.000
_cell.angle_alpha   90.00
_cell.angle_beta   90.00
_cell.angle_gamma   90.00
#
_symmetry.space_group_name_H-M   'P 1'
#
loop_
_entity.id
_entity.type
_entity.pdbx_description
1 polymer ?
#
loop_
_entity_poly.entity_id
_entity_poly.type
_entity_poly.pdbx_seq_one_letter_code
_entity_poly.pdbx_strand_id
1 'polypeptide(L)'
;MSPTSLANRATLRDRNARLRRVSLHRRFLATVARLPRRARAILALALLLLVWRFGAPHAARSATHTQSPDLRNTRTGAKSVHFVPTQPRRPSARLHLANGAVQEVFPRSLLEEDSVTEPYEDLWEASEAVRVELPGGGVLRTQDEASKTGLLEVGKDGTCLGPSCREVRRIRLELDVVVGLRALRDSDPSRHATLIYPSSLPVGPADVTLVTQFSVSRLSRFERMLQAWDGPMSAAIYLVDEEDIRALESHLSLPTLSPSWRRVALTIVKPDYSITEKALLSRLRYPINRLRNLALSLAPSPYTLVVDVDFVPSPNMHSILSSRAIPLLNRPSTRNARSPTLRRTAIVIPTFALAPSFTGTFPTTIEELESLYTSVPQLASLTDANAGHGPTSPSRLFSSPAQSSSLSAIDPAWSYEICYEPQWEPYYLLHRASHPVYDERFTDQGGDKQSHTLLLNALGYEFRVMRDVWVIHPPKTDRKEEEWPAARLVQRAGKADGNAADVKGVEEAGEDADDHFNLVAQRDESRFRYFQDFLPEMESAWGGYVRYPRGCAARVVSGRWSFGKARAGAVFGL
;
A
#
# COMPACT_ATOMS: atom_id res chain seq x y z
N MET A 1 4.65 5.61 -31.31
CA MET A 1 4.59 4.36 -32.11
C MET A 1 4.46 3.20 -31.15
N SER A 2 3.54 2.28 -31.41
CA SER A 2 3.14 1.18 -30.52
C SER A 2 4.30 0.20 -30.20
N PRO A 3 4.41 -0.32 -28.96
CA PRO A 3 5.19 -1.51 -28.67
C PRO A 3 4.44 -2.77 -29.14
N THR A 4 4.16 -2.84 -30.44
CA THR A 4 3.81 -4.09 -31.16
C THR A 4 4.81 -4.40 -32.27
N SER A 5 5.99 -3.74 -32.28
CA SER A 5 6.95 -3.85 -33.39
C SER A 5 8.15 -4.78 -33.14
N LEU A 6 8.51 -5.11 -31.90
CA LEU A 6 9.75 -5.88 -31.64
C LEU A 6 9.56 -7.38 -31.36
N ALA A 7 8.33 -7.91 -31.42
CA ALA A 7 8.09 -9.35 -31.51
C ALA A 7 8.17 -9.91 -32.95
N ASN A 8 8.44 -9.06 -33.96
CA ASN A 8 8.49 -9.46 -35.38
C ASN A 8 9.88 -9.42 -36.03
N ARG A 9 10.96 -9.27 -35.26
CA ARG A 9 12.35 -9.32 -35.78
C ARG A 9 13.21 -10.45 -35.24
N ALA A 10 12.57 -11.55 -34.83
CA ALA A 10 13.25 -12.81 -34.52
C ALA A 10 12.65 -14.01 -35.26
N THR A 11 12.16 -13.86 -36.50
CA THR A 11 11.87 -15.02 -37.38
C THR A 11 12.00 -14.66 -38.87
N LEU A 12 13.18 -14.26 -39.32
CA LEU A 12 13.55 -14.31 -40.76
C LEU A 12 14.88 -15.04 -41.01
N ARG A 13 15.37 -15.79 -40.01
CA ARG A 13 16.43 -16.77 -40.15
C ARG A 13 16.11 -18.02 -39.31
N ASP A 14 14.99 -18.69 -39.59
CA ASP A 14 14.92 -20.15 -39.39
C ASP A 14 13.69 -20.78 -40.07
N ARG A 15 13.51 -20.55 -41.38
CA ARG A 15 12.39 -21.11 -42.13
C ARG A 15 12.59 -22.57 -42.58
N ASN A 16 13.61 -23.28 -42.08
CA ASN A 16 13.88 -24.67 -42.48
C ASN A 16 13.97 -25.70 -41.34
N ALA A 17 13.62 -25.37 -40.08
CA ALA A 17 13.73 -26.32 -38.96
C ALA A 17 12.42 -26.71 -38.24
N ARG A 18 11.24 -26.50 -38.83
CA ARG A 18 9.95 -27.00 -38.27
C ARG A 18 9.32 -28.10 -39.10
N LEU A 19 9.98 -29.25 -39.14
CA LEU A 19 9.32 -30.54 -39.30
C LEU A 19 9.75 -31.45 -38.15
N ARG A 20 8.76 -31.96 -37.39
CA ARG A 20 8.80 -33.03 -36.37
C ARG A 20 8.82 -32.59 -34.89
N ARG A 21 7.63 -32.62 -34.26
CA ARG A 21 7.23 -33.55 -33.17
C ARG A 21 5.83 -33.16 -32.67
N VAL A 22 4.80 -33.85 -33.16
CA VAL A 22 3.43 -33.77 -32.58
C VAL A 22 3.38 -34.74 -31.40
N SER A 23 2.86 -34.29 -30.25
CA SER A 23 2.75 -35.11 -29.03
C SER A 23 1.96 -36.40 -29.28
N LEU A 24 2.40 -37.51 -28.66
CA LEU A 24 1.82 -38.84 -28.82
C LEU A 24 0.30 -38.86 -28.54
N HIS A 25 -0.16 -38.05 -27.59
CA HIS A 25 -1.58 -37.95 -27.24
C HIS A 25 -2.43 -37.39 -28.40
N ARG A 26 -1.95 -36.38 -29.13
CA ARG A 26 -2.66 -35.84 -30.30
C ARG A 26 -2.71 -36.83 -31.47
N ARG A 27 -1.66 -37.64 -31.65
CA ARG A 27 -1.66 -38.73 -32.64
C ARG A 27 -2.66 -39.82 -32.24
N PHE A 28 -2.68 -40.21 -30.98
CA PHE A 28 -3.64 -41.20 -30.46
C PHE A 28 -5.09 -40.76 -30.66
N LEU A 29 -5.43 -39.51 -30.29
CA LEU A 29 -6.79 -38.98 -30.47
C LEU A 29 -7.21 -38.91 -31.94
N ALA A 30 -6.29 -38.53 -32.84
CA ALA A 30 -6.57 -38.51 -34.28
C ALA A 30 -6.81 -39.91 -34.86
N THR A 31 -6.08 -40.92 -34.38
CA THR A 31 -6.27 -42.31 -34.79
C THR A 31 -7.58 -42.89 -34.24
N VAL A 32 -7.91 -42.62 -32.97
CA VAL A 32 -9.17 -43.05 -32.36
C VAL A 32 -10.39 -42.41 -33.03
N ALA A 33 -10.28 -41.14 -33.45
CA ALA A 33 -11.37 -40.44 -34.15
C ALA A 33 -11.70 -41.06 -35.53
N ARG A 34 -10.75 -41.74 -36.16
CA ARG A 34 -10.93 -42.43 -37.46
C ARG A 34 -11.51 -43.85 -37.33
N LEU A 35 -11.66 -44.37 -36.12
CA LEU A 35 -12.22 -45.71 -35.91
C LEU A 35 -13.75 -45.74 -36.06
N PRO A 36 -14.30 -46.82 -36.66
CA PRO A 36 -15.74 -47.03 -36.73
C PRO A 36 -16.36 -47.07 -35.32
N ARG A 37 -17.62 -46.63 -35.18
CA ARG A 37 -18.28 -46.44 -33.87
C ARG A 37 -18.20 -47.66 -32.95
N ARG A 38 -18.30 -48.88 -33.50
CA ARG A 38 -18.19 -50.13 -32.74
C ARG A 38 -16.79 -50.34 -32.14
N ALA A 39 -15.72 -49.99 -32.86
CA ALA A 39 -14.35 -50.10 -32.37
C ALA A 39 -14.03 -49.06 -31.29
N ARG A 40 -14.60 -47.84 -31.39
CA ARG A 40 -14.50 -46.82 -30.33
C ARG A 40 -15.20 -47.25 -29.04
N ALA A 41 -16.35 -47.91 -29.15
CA ALA A 41 -17.07 -48.43 -27.99
C ALA A 41 -16.28 -49.56 -27.28
N ILE A 42 -15.66 -50.47 -28.04
CA ILE A 42 -14.81 -51.54 -27.49
C ILE A 42 -13.58 -50.96 -26.79
N LEU A 43 -12.93 -49.94 -27.39
CA LEU A 43 -11.75 -49.28 -26.81
C LEU A 43 -12.09 -48.56 -25.49
N ALA A 44 -13.26 -47.89 -25.43
CA ALA A 44 -13.74 -47.24 -24.22
C ALA A 44 -14.05 -48.25 -23.11
N LEU A 45 -14.66 -49.40 -23.45
CA LEU A 45 -14.94 -50.47 -22.51
C LEU A 45 -13.64 -51.08 -21.94
N ALA A 46 -12.62 -51.27 -22.80
CA ALA A 46 -11.31 -51.79 -22.38
C ALA A 46 -10.58 -50.82 -21.44
N LEU A 47 -10.65 -49.51 -21.69
CA LEU A 47 -10.09 -48.47 -20.81
C LEU A 47 -10.80 -48.40 -19.45
N LEU A 48 -12.13 -48.53 -19.44
CA LEU A 48 -12.91 -48.59 -18.20
C LEU A 48 -12.58 -49.83 -17.38
N LEU A 49 -12.41 -50.99 -18.02
CA LEU A 49 -11.98 -52.23 -17.36
C LEU A 49 -10.55 -52.14 -16.81
N LEU A 50 -9.65 -51.43 -17.48
CA LEU A 50 -8.29 -51.15 -17.00
C LEU A 50 -8.29 -50.25 -15.76
N VAL A 51 -9.08 -49.18 -15.76
CA VAL A 51 -9.21 -48.29 -14.59
C VAL A 51 -9.85 -49.03 -13.41
N TRP A 52 -10.82 -49.90 -13.67
CA TRP A 52 -11.46 -50.73 -12.64
C TRP A 52 -10.49 -51.78 -12.06
N ARG A 53 -9.62 -52.37 -12.89
CA ARG A 53 -8.69 -53.43 -12.45
C ARG A 53 -7.47 -52.93 -11.68
N PHE A 54 -7.11 -51.65 -11.84
CA PHE A 54 -5.91 -51.06 -11.21
C PHE A 54 -6.18 -49.87 -10.28
N GLY A 55 -7.45 -49.45 -10.12
CA GLY A 55 -7.85 -48.35 -9.25
C GLY A 55 -8.49 -48.81 -7.93
N ALA A 56 -7.68 -49.30 -6.99
CA ALA A 56 -8.09 -49.46 -5.58
C ALA A 56 -7.22 -48.57 -4.67
N PRO A 57 -7.77 -47.86 -3.66
CA PRO A 57 -7.02 -46.92 -2.85
C PRO A 57 -6.28 -47.63 -1.71
N HIS A 58 -4.96 -47.45 -1.61
CA HIS A 58 -4.19 -47.87 -0.44
C HIS A 58 -4.36 -46.90 0.73
N ALA A 59 -4.87 -47.45 1.83
CA ALA A 59 -5.00 -46.80 3.12
C ALA A 59 -3.66 -46.74 3.89
N ALA A 60 -3.59 -45.74 4.75
CA ALA A 60 -2.58 -45.34 5.72
C ALA A 60 -1.58 -46.39 6.26
N ARG A 61 -0.33 -45.94 6.44
CA ARG A 61 0.52 -46.32 7.58
C ARG A 61 1.19 -45.10 8.20
N SER A 62 0.91 -44.91 9.48
CA SER A 62 1.45 -43.92 10.41
C SER A 62 2.87 -44.28 10.81
N ALA A 63 3.78 -43.29 10.82
CA ALA A 63 5.02 -43.34 11.58
C ALA A 63 5.15 -42.03 12.36
N THR A 64 5.11 -42.17 13.68
CA THR A 64 5.26 -41.13 14.70
C THR A 64 6.71 -40.69 14.84
N HIS A 65 6.99 -39.40 14.71
CA HIS A 65 8.12 -38.76 15.38
C HIS A 65 7.75 -37.32 15.78
N THR A 66 7.93 -37.04 17.06
CA THR A 66 7.72 -35.79 17.81
C THR A 66 8.70 -34.69 17.43
N GLN A 67 8.21 -33.47 17.13
CA GLN A 67 8.92 -32.20 17.35
C GLN A 67 7.97 -30.97 17.17
N SER A 68 8.01 -30.07 18.16
CA SER A 68 7.56 -28.65 18.28
C SER A 68 6.25 -28.11 17.70
N PRO A 69 5.54 -27.21 18.42
CA PRO A 69 4.25 -26.68 18.00
C PRO A 69 4.45 -25.47 17.08
N ASP A 70 4.49 -25.70 15.78
CA ASP A 70 4.13 -24.65 14.82
C ASP A 70 3.38 -25.26 13.63
N LEU A 71 2.38 -24.54 13.14
CA LEU A 71 1.59 -24.83 11.93
C LEU A 71 0.72 -26.11 11.97
N ARG A 72 -0.38 -26.07 12.74
CA ARG A 72 -1.52 -26.94 12.44
C ARG A 72 -2.33 -26.39 11.27
N ASN A 73 -2.09 -27.04 10.14
CA ASN A 73 -2.86 -27.04 8.91
C ASN A 73 -4.37 -27.15 9.21
N THR A 74 -5.08 -26.02 9.14
CA THR A 74 -6.54 -26.01 9.09
C THR A 74 -6.97 -26.28 7.65
N ARG A 75 -7.90 -27.23 7.48
CA ARG A 75 -8.66 -27.40 6.23
C ARG A 75 -9.15 -26.01 5.78
N THR A 76 -8.79 -25.64 4.57
CA THR A 76 -9.05 -24.38 3.86
C THR A 76 -10.39 -23.73 4.22
N GLY A 77 -10.39 -22.94 5.29
CA GLY A 77 -11.38 -21.88 5.53
C GLY A 77 -11.03 -20.71 4.62
N ALA A 78 -12.04 -20.06 4.04
CA ALA A 78 -11.87 -18.93 3.14
C ALA A 78 -10.83 -17.94 3.70
N LYS A 79 -9.82 -17.56 2.89
CA LYS A 79 -8.89 -16.47 3.23
C LYS A 79 -9.73 -15.24 3.58
N SER A 80 -9.76 -14.86 4.85
CA SER A 80 -10.54 -13.71 5.32
C SER A 80 -9.91 -12.42 4.79
N VAL A 81 -10.72 -11.56 4.18
CA VAL A 81 -10.28 -10.21 3.83
C VAL A 81 -10.13 -9.41 5.13
N HIS A 82 -8.94 -8.85 5.35
CA HIS A 82 -8.66 -8.00 6.50
C HIS A 82 -8.89 -6.53 6.17
N PHE A 83 -9.42 -5.79 7.13
CA PHE A 83 -9.67 -4.36 7.03
C PHE A 83 -8.79 -3.60 8.03
N VAL A 84 -8.54 -2.33 7.74
CA VAL A 84 -7.82 -1.42 8.63
C VAL A 84 -8.57 -1.34 9.97
N PRO A 85 -7.87 -1.47 11.13
CA PRO A 85 -8.51 -1.36 12.44
C PRO A 85 -9.23 -0.02 12.61
N THR A 86 -10.44 -0.04 13.19
CA THR A 86 -11.25 1.18 13.36
C THR A 86 -10.57 2.21 14.26
N GLN A 87 -9.86 1.75 15.29
CA GLN A 87 -9.07 2.61 16.16
C GLN A 87 -7.62 2.71 15.66
N PRO A 88 -7.02 3.92 15.68
CA PRO A 88 -5.60 4.08 15.39
C PRO A 88 -4.75 3.31 16.40
N ARG A 89 -3.67 2.69 15.93
CA ARG A 89 -2.69 2.06 16.81
C ARG A 89 -2.04 3.13 17.69
N ARG A 90 -1.95 2.91 19.01
CA ARG A 90 -1.28 3.81 19.93
C ARG A 90 -0.09 3.11 20.59
N PRO A 91 1.10 3.76 20.65
CA PRO A 91 2.17 3.28 21.51
C PRO A 91 1.77 3.47 22.98
N SER A 92 2.24 2.59 23.85
CA SER A 92 2.07 2.69 25.29
C SER A 92 3.35 2.28 26.01
N ALA A 93 3.52 2.78 27.23
CA ALA A 93 4.45 2.25 28.19
C ALA A 93 3.71 1.27 29.12
N ARG A 94 4.38 0.19 29.52
CA ARG A 94 3.83 -0.77 30.49
C ARG A 94 4.60 -0.69 31.80
N LEU A 95 3.91 -0.36 32.88
CA LEU A 95 4.45 -0.35 34.23
C LEU A 95 4.01 -1.61 34.95
N HIS A 96 4.99 -2.41 35.37
CA HIS A 96 4.80 -3.58 36.21
C HIS A 96 5.06 -3.18 37.67
N LEU A 97 4.02 -3.29 38.49
CA LEU A 97 4.03 -2.87 39.88
C LEU A 97 4.39 -4.06 40.81
N ALA A 98 4.92 -3.76 42.00
CA ALA A 98 5.41 -4.77 42.96
C ALA A 98 4.32 -5.73 43.45
N ASN A 99 3.07 -5.29 43.46
CA ASN A 99 1.89 -6.10 43.76
C ASN A 99 1.48 -7.08 42.62
N GLY A 100 2.17 -7.05 41.47
CA GLY A 100 1.87 -7.86 40.29
C GLY A 100 0.90 -7.22 39.28
N ALA A 101 0.40 -6.01 39.54
CA ALA A 101 -0.45 -5.28 38.60
C ALA A 101 0.36 -4.71 37.43
N VAL A 102 -0.29 -4.54 36.28
CA VAL A 102 0.29 -3.91 35.08
C VAL A 102 -0.60 -2.77 34.62
N GLN A 103 -0.04 -1.56 34.55
CA GLN A 103 -0.72 -0.37 34.02
C GLN A 103 -0.14 0.03 32.68
N GLU A 104 -1.00 0.26 31.68
CA GLU A 104 -0.63 0.82 30.39
C GLU A 104 -0.82 2.33 30.39
N VAL A 105 0.25 3.06 30.09
CA VAL A 105 0.25 4.52 30.00
C VAL A 105 0.38 4.91 28.54
N PHE A 106 -0.59 5.67 28.05
CA PHE A 106 -0.63 6.15 26.67
C PHE A 106 -0.18 7.61 26.61
N PRO A 107 0.44 8.06 25.50
CA PRO A 107 0.63 9.49 25.28
C PRO A 107 -0.76 10.12 25.13
N ARG A 108 -1.06 11.14 25.93
CA ARG A 108 -2.35 11.85 25.90
C ARG A 108 -2.10 13.35 25.73
N SER A 109 -2.85 13.94 24.81
CA SER A 109 -3.01 15.39 24.70
C SER A 109 -4.50 15.68 24.85
N LEU A 110 -4.86 16.56 25.78
CA LEU A 110 -6.20 17.11 25.91
C LEU A 110 -6.22 18.51 25.32
N LEU A 111 -7.36 18.89 24.74
CA LEU A 111 -7.64 20.27 24.38
C LEU A 111 -8.43 20.90 25.52
N GLU A 112 -7.89 21.94 26.14
CA GLU A 112 -8.61 22.83 27.03
C GLU A 112 -8.49 24.25 26.47
N GLU A 113 -9.61 24.83 26.00
CA GLU A 113 -9.77 26.23 25.57
C GLU A 113 -8.49 26.90 25.02
N ASP A 114 -8.16 26.62 23.76
CA ASP A 114 -6.99 27.12 23.01
C ASP A 114 -5.60 26.72 23.53
N SER A 115 -5.53 25.86 24.56
CA SER A 115 -4.27 25.27 25.05
C SER A 115 -4.29 23.75 25.00
N VAL A 116 -3.15 23.15 24.62
CA VAL A 116 -2.96 21.70 24.70
C VAL A 116 -2.34 21.41 26.07
N THR A 117 -3.12 20.83 26.98
CA THR A 117 -2.60 20.31 28.25
C THR A 117 -2.28 18.83 28.07
N GLU A 118 -1.09 18.40 28.52
CA GLU A 118 -0.73 16.99 28.55
C GLU A 118 -0.90 16.47 29.97
N PRO A 119 -2.04 15.83 30.30
CA PRO A 119 -2.37 15.46 31.66
C PRO A 119 -1.49 14.31 32.16
N TYR A 120 -1.21 14.30 33.46
CA TYR A 120 -0.73 13.11 34.12
C TYR A 120 -1.90 12.15 34.37
N GLU A 121 -1.65 10.85 34.20
CA GLU A 121 -2.56 9.76 34.58
C GLU A 121 -2.23 9.29 36.00
N ASP A 122 -3.25 9.07 36.82
CA ASP A 122 -3.06 8.51 38.16
C ASP A 122 -2.63 7.03 38.09
N LEU A 123 -1.67 6.64 38.93
CA LEU A 123 -1.37 5.24 39.12
C LEU A 123 -2.50 4.56 39.88
N TRP A 124 -2.93 3.40 39.39
CA TRP A 124 -4.11 2.70 39.92
C TRP A 124 -3.93 2.30 41.38
N GLU A 125 -2.70 1.97 41.77
CA GLU A 125 -2.35 1.67 43.15
C GLU A 125 -1.05 2.37 43.55
N ALA A 126 -0.96 2.69 44.83
CA ALA A 126 0.19 3.22 45.53
C ALA A 126 1.32 2.18 45.67
N SER A 127 1.72 1.52 44.59
CA SER A 127 2.74 0.46 44.58
C SER A 127 3.98 0.91 43.81
N GLU A 128 5.15 0.44 44.25
CA GLU A 128 6.43 0.66 43.58
C GLU A 128 6.40 0.06 42.16
N ALA A 129 6.83 0.84 41.17
CA ALA A 129 7.10 0.33 39.82
C ALA A 129 8.43 -0.42 39.84
N VAL A 130 8.42 -1.71 39.47
CA VAL A 130 9.60 -2.58 39.53
C VAL A 130 10.22 -2.74 38.14
N ARG A 131 9.37 -2.79 37.12
CA ARG A 131 9.79 -2.92 35.72
C ARG A 131 8.94 -2.03 34.83
N VAL A 132 9.60 -1.38 33.88
CA VAL A 132 9.01 -0.44 32.94
C VAL A 132 9.41 -0.81 31.54
N GLU A 133 8.42 -0.96 30.67
CA GLU A 133 8.64 -1.14 29.24
C GLU A 133 8.26 0.15 28.53
N LEU A 134 9.24 0.80 27.90
CA LEU A 134 9.04 2.04 27.16
C LEU A 134 8.90 1.75 25.66
N PRO A 135 8.01 2.46 24.95
CA PRO A 135 8.08 2.52 23.50
C PRO A 135 9.38 3.23 23.08
N GLY A 136 9.86 2.99 21.86
CA GLY A 136 11.08 3.65 21.38
C GLY A 136 10.90 5.16 21.31
N GLY A 137 11.84 5.91 21.89
CA GLY A 137 11.73 7.36 22.08
C GLY A 137 10.81 7.79 23.22
N GLY A 138 10.27 6.85 23.99
CA GLY A 138 9.38 7.12 25.11
C GLY A 138 10.11 7.54 26.38
N VAL A 139 9.55 8.52 27.08
CA VAL A 139 10.02 9.04 28.36
C VAL A 139 8.84 9.16 29.31
N LEU A 140 8.98 8.68 30.54
CA LEU A 140 7.94 8.83 31.56
C LEU A 140 8.29 9.97 32.50
N ARG A 141 7.45 11.00 32.52
CA ARG A 141 7.46 12.02 33.57
C ARG A 141 6.60 11.59 34.73
N THR A 142 7.05 11.90 35.93
CA THR A 142 6.33 11.60 37.16
C THR A 142 5.89 12.88 37.85
N GLN A 143 4.83 12.78 38.63
CA GLN A 143 4.39 13.82 39.54
C GLN A 143 4.02 13.18 40.88
N ASP A 144 4.55 13.75 41.96
CA ASP A 144 4.31 13.29 43.33
C ASP A 144 3.07 13.96 43.95
N GLU A 145 2.80 13.65 45.23
CA GLU A 145 1.68 14.23 46.01
C GLU A 145 1.82 15.74 46.20
N ALA A 146 3.05 16.25 46.29
CA ALA A 146 3.36 17.68 46.39
C ALA A 146 3.30 18.38 45.02
N SER A 147 2.86 17.68 43.96
CA SER A 147 2.82 18.16 42.57
C SER A 147 4.19 18.51 41.99
N LYS A 148 5.28 18.06 42.61
CA LYS A 148 6.63 18.19 42.07
C LYS A 148 6.82 17.19 40.93
N THR A 149 7.32 17.68 39.80
CA THR A 149 7.54 16.88 38.59
C THR A 149 8.95 16.30 38.56
N GLY A 150 9.08 15.08 38.06
CA GLY A 150 10.36 14.37 37.89
C GLY A 150 10.39 13.52 36.63
N LEU A 151 11.48 12.76 36.49
CA LEU A 151 11.68 11.77 35.44
C LEU A 151 11.70 10.38 36.09
N LEU A 152 11.04 9.40 35.47
CA LEU A 152 11.21 8.01 35.85
C LEU A 152 12.51 7.48 35.23
N GLU A 153 13.47 7.08 36.05
CA GLU A 153 14.73 6.50 35.57
C GLU A 153 14.51 5.02 35.28
N VAL A 154 14.83 4.60 34.05
CA VAL A 154 14.63 3.22 33.61
C VAL A 154 15.96 2.67 33.10
N GLY A 155 16.39 1.56 33.70
CA GLY A 155 17.58 0.81 33.30
C GLY A 155 17.44 0.19 31.91
N LYS A 156 18.56 -0.23 31.30
CA LYS A 156 18.58 -0.81 29.94
C LYS A 156 17.77 -2.10 29.81
N ASP A 157 17.59 -2.83 30.91
CA ASP A 157 16.77 -4.04 31.01
C ASP A 157 15.30 -3.77 31.37
N GLY A 158 14.93 -2.48 31.50
CA GLY A 158 13.62 -2.04 31.92
C GLY A 158 13.44 -2.02 33.44
N THR A 159 14.48 -2.25 34.25
CA THR A 159 14.38 -2.09 35.70
C THR A 159 14.11 -0.64 36.06
N CYS A 160 13.19 -0.40 36.98
CA CYS A 160 12.96 0.95 37.47
C CYS A 160 14.06 1.33 38.46
N LEU A 161 14.70 2.49 38.27
CA LEU A 161 15.84 2.95 39.04
C LEU A 161 15.48 4.21 39.86
N GLY A 162 16.05 4.31 41.06
CA GLY A 162 15.93 5.51 41.89
C GLY A 162 14.62 5.65 42.69
N PRO A 163 14.51 6.72 43.50
CA PRO A 163 13.37 6.92 44.41
C PRO A 163 12.06 7.24 43.68
N SER A 164 12.13 7.76 42.44
CA SER A 164 10.94 8.09 41.63
C SER A 164 10.08 6.87 41.32
N CYS A 165 10.62 5.65 41.40
CA CYS A 165 9.87 4.40 41.25
C CYS A 165 8.94 4.06 42.42
N ARG A 166 9.22 4.60 43.62
CA ARG A 166 8.42 4.39 44.84
C ARG A 166 7.46 5.53 45.13
N GLU A 167 7.86 6.74 44.74
CA GLU A 167 7.16 7.99 45.10
C GLU A 167 6.21 8.49 44.00
N VAL A 168 6.19 7.83 42.84
CA VAL A 168 5.31 8.21 41.73
C VAL A 168 3.83 8.00 42.12
N ARG A 169 3.02 9.04 41.89
CA ARG A 169 1.55 8.97 42.00
C ARG A 169 0.88 9.15 40.66
N ARG A 170 1.45 10.05 39.88
CA ARG A 170 0.93 10.51 38.60
C ARG A 170 2.01 10.36 37.56
N ILE A 171 1.65 9.91 36.36
CA ILE A 171 2.61 9.60 35.31
C ILE A 171 2.15 10.09 33.94
N ARG A 172 3.09 10.54 33.12
CA ARG A 172 2.85 10.98 31.76
C ARG A 172 3.87 10.37 30.82
N LEU A 173 3.40 9.78 29.72
CA LEU A 173 4.26 9.31 28.64
C LEU A 173 4.45 10.39 27.58
N GLU A 174 5.69 10.81 27.41
CA GLU A 174 6.14 11.68 26.31
C GLU A 174 6.87 10.83 25.25
N LEU A 175 6.71 11.20 23.99
CA LEU A 175 7.41 10.55 22.88
C LEU A 175 8.25 11.57 22.14
N ASP A 176 9.54 11.28 22.01
CA ASP A 176 10.48 12.11 21.27
C ASP A 176 11.08 11.31 20.10
N VAL A 177 10.78 11.76 18.89
CA VAL A 177 11.21 11.11 17.65
C VAL A 177 12.73 11.10 17.50
N VAL A 178 13.40 12.16 17.92
CA VAL A 178 14.86 12.30 17.85
C VAL A 178 15.52 11.36 18.85
N VAL A 179 14.99 11.26 20.08
CA VAL A 179 15.46 10.28 21.08
C VAL A 179 15.29 8.85 20.56
N GLY A 180 14.14 8.53 19.94
CA GLY A 180 13.94 7.21 19.37
C GLY A 180 14.84 6.91 18.17
N LEU A 181 15.15 7.89 17.32
CA LEU A 181 16.11 7.73 16.23
C LEU A 181 17.52 7.45 16.75
N ARG A 182 17.96 8.14 17.80
CA ARG A 182 19.23 7.83 18.49
C ARG A 182 19.23 6.42 19.06
N ALA A 183 18.14 6.02 19.72
CA ALA A 183 18.00 4.67 20.24
C ALA A 183 18.03 3.60 19.12
N LEU A 184 17.44 3.88 17.95
CA LEU A 184 17.56 3.00 16.78
C LEU A 184 18.99 2.92 16.26
N ARG A 185 19.71 4.05 16.20
CA ARG A 185 21.11 4.09 15.78
C ARG A 185 22.00 3.22 16.67
N ASP A 186 21.74 3.24 17.97
CA ASP A 186 22.52 2.50 18.96
C ASP A 186 22.00 1.05 19.15
N SER A 187 20.93 0.66 18.43
CA SER A 187 20.34 -0.68 18.50
C SER A 187 21.09 -1.68 17.60
N ASP A 188 20.88 -2.97 17.87
CA ASP A 188 21.43 -4.08 17.07
C ASP A 188 21.10 -3.90 15.56
N PRO A 189 22.11 -3.78 14.68
CA PRO A 189 21.90 -3.64 13.24
C PRO A 189 21.10 -4.80 12.63
N SER A 190 21.23 -6.02 13.18
CA SER A 190 20.56 -7.22 12.66
C SER A 190 19.07 -7.28 13.00
N ARG A 191 18.60 -6.45 13.93
CA ARG A 191 17.22 -6.46 14.40
C ARG A 191 16.35 -5.47 13.63
N HIS A 192 15.23 -5.97 13.14
CA HIS A 192 14.13 -5.13 12.69
C HIS A 192 13.55 -4.34 13.87
N ALA A 193 13.25 -3.07 13.64
CA ALA A 193 12.61 -2.22 14.63
C ALA A 193 11.60 -1.28 13.98
N THR A 194 10.57 -0.89 14.74
CA THR A 194 9.55 0.05 14.30
C THR A 194 9.26 1.02 15.44
N LEU A 195 9.38 2.32 15.15
CA LEU A 195 8.95 3.39 16.04
C LEU A 195 7.62 3.95 15.57
N ILE A 196 6.78 4.37 16.51
CA ILE A 196 5.42 4.86 16.23
C ILE A 196 5.22 6.14 17.03
N TYR A 197 4.91 7.23 16.33
CA TYR A 197 4.65 8.55 16.89
C TYR A 197 3.30 9.04 16.37
N PRO A 198 2.21 8.95 17.16
CA PRO A 198 0.93 9.50 16.75
C PRO A 198 1.02 11.02 16.56
N SER A 199 0.15 11.58 15.71
CA SER A 199 0.00 13.04 15.64
C SER A 199 -0.55 13.56 16.97
N SER A 200 -0.07 14.71 17.40
CA SER A 200 -0.56 15.41 18.58
C SER A 200 -1.82 16.24 18.32
N LEU A 201 -2.27 16.34 17.06
CA LEU A 201 -3.45 17.13 16.74
C LEU A 201 -4.74 16.32 16.82
N PRO A 202 -5.82 16.94 17.35
CA PRO A 202 -7.14 16.36 17.29
C PRO A 202 -7.61 16.27 15.84
N VAL A 203 -8.50 15.30 15.58
CA VAL A 203 -9.16 15.15 14.28
C VAL A 203 -10.67 15.20 14.43
N GLY A 204 -11.30 15.93 13.52
CA GLY A 204 -12.74 16.03 13.41
C GLY A 204 -13.39 14.79 12.78
N PRO A 205 -14.72 14.65 12.91
CA PRO A 205 -15.47 13.51 12.37
C PRO A 205 -15.53 13.49 10.84
N ALA A 206 -15.15 14.59 10.18
CA ALA A 206 -15.12 14.75 8.73
C ALA A 206 -13.70 15.07 8.20
N ASP A 207 -12.66 14.79 9.00
CA ASP A 207 -11.29 14.96 8.54
C ASP A 207 -10.85 13.80 7.64
N VAL A 208 -9.96 14.11 6.71
CA VAL A 208 -9.31 13.14 5.85
C VAL A 208 -7.84 13.07 6.21
N THR A 209 -7.34 11.88 6.51
CA THR A 209 -5.89 11.67 6.66
C THR A 209 -5.30 11.31 5.31
N LEU A 210 -4.34 12.11 4.83
CA LEU A 210 -3.46 11.71 3.72
C LEU A 210 -2.43 10.71 4.26
N VAL A 211 -2.47 9.50 3.71
CA VAL A 211 -1.59 8.41 4.09
C VAL A 211 -0.55 8.21 3.01
N THR A 212 0.72 8.17 3.40
CA THR A 212 1.84 7.98 2.47
C THR A 212 2.96 7.15 3.08
N GLN A 213 3.92 6.80 2.26
CA GLN A 213 5.11 6.07 2.67
C GLN A 213 6.27 6.40 1.74
N PHE A 214 7.49 6.39 2.30
CA PHE A 214 8.69 6.78 1.55
C PHE A 214 9.98 6.31 2.25
N SER A 215 11.10 6.34 1.53
CA SER A 215 12.45 6.24 2.10
C SER A 215 13.03 7.64 2.31
N VAL A 216 14.05 7.79 3.17
CA VAL A 216 14.64 9.12 3.50
C VAL A 216 15.10 9.90 2.25
N SER A 217 15.50 9.23 1.18
CA SER A 217 15.81 9.86 -0.12
C SER A 217 14.68 10.69 -0.73
N ARG A 218 13.43 10.49 -0.29
CA ARG A 218 12.23 11.17 -0.79
C ARG A 218 11.69 12.23 0.18
N LEU A 219 12.45 12.56 1.24
CA LEU A 219 12.03 13.51 2.28
C LEU A 219 11.68 14.90 1.74
N SER A 220 12.41 15.40 0.73
CA SER A 220 12.09 16.68 0.08
C SER A 220 10.75 16.67 -0.67
N ARG A 221 10.34 15.51 -1.21
CA ARG A 221 9.03 15.33 -1.85
C ARG A 221 7.92 15.28 -0.81
N PHE A 222 8.19 14.63 0.32
CA PHE A 222 7.28 14.64 1.45
C PHE A 222 7.06 16.06 1.99
N GLU A 223 8.11 16.87 2.15
CA GLU A 223 7.98 18.28 2.57
C GLU A 223 7.08 19.08 1.62
N ARG A 224 7.22 18.87 0.31
CA ARG A 224 6.35 19.50 -0.69
C ARG A 224 4.90 19.05 -0.55
N MET A 225 4.65 17.75 -0.34
CA MET A 225 3.31 17.22 -0.08
C MET A 225 2.72 17.79 1.22
N LEU A 226 3.52 17.88 2.28
CA LEU A 226 3.14 18.42 3.60
C LEU A 226 2.78 19.91 3.55
N GLN A 227 3.44 20.67 2.67
CA GLN A 227 3.10 22.07 2.41
C GLN A 227 1.79 22.23 1.64
N ALA A 228 1.49 21.31 0.71
CA ALA A 228 0.27 21.34 -0.11
C ALA A 228 -0.97 20.77 0.59
N TRP A 229 -0.79 19.94 1.63
CA TRP A 229 -1.88 19.32 2.38
C TRP A 229 -2.06 19.97 3.76
N ASP A 230 -3.23 20.55 4.00
CA ASP A 230 -3.57 21.27 5.23
C ASP A 230 -4.23 20.39 6.31
N GLY A 231 -4.61 19.15 5.97
CA GLY A 231 -5.22 18.19 6.90
C GLY A 231 -4.23 17.30 7.66
N PRO A 232 -4.74 16.33 8.45
CA PRO A 232 -3.93 15.32 9.11
C PRO A 232 -3.15 14.45 8.11
N MET A 233 -1.95 14.00 8.48
CA MET A 233 -1.15 13.07 7.67
C MET A 233 -0.72 11.86 8.48
N SER A 234 -0.53 10.73 7.81
CA SER A 234 0.21 9.61 8.38
C SER A 234 1.24 9.09 7.39
N ALA A 235 2.50 9.01 7.82
CA ALA A 235 3.61 8.63 6.98
C ALA A 235 4.41 7.47 7.59
N ALA A 236 4.74 6.49 6.76
CA ALA A 236 5.73 5.45 7.10
C ALA A 236 7.07 5.74 6.39
N ILE A 237 8.13 5.93 7.16
CA ILE A 237 9.49 6.21 6.68
C ILE A 237 10.33 4.95 6.82
N TYR A 238 10.84 4.45 5.69
CA TYR A 238 11.73 3.29 5.63
C TYR A 238 13.19 3.75 5.65
N LEU A 239 13.96 3.23 6.60
CA LEU A 239 15.37 3.53 6.75
C LEU A 239 16.15 2.45 6.00
N VAL A 240 16.71 2.78 4.84
CA VAL A 240 17.40 1.79 4.01
C VAL A 240 18.72 1.39 4.65
N ASP A 241 19.42 2.29 5.35
CA ASP A 241 20.66 2.00 6.06
C ASP A 241 20.85 2.91 7.30
N GLU A 242 22.03 2.87 7.92
CA GLU A 242 22.35 3.70 9.09
C GLU A 242 22.50 5.19 8.76
N GLU A 243 22.85 5.55 7.53
CA GLU A 243 22.96 6.95 7.09
C GLU A 243 21.57 7.60 7.08
N ASP A 244 20.55 6.85 6.66
CA ASP A 244 19.16 7.30 6.69
C ASP A 244 18.68 7.66 8.11
N ILE A 245 19.16 6.95 9.15
CA ILE A 245 18.87 7.33 10.54
C ILE A 245 19.44 8.72 10.85
N ARG A 246 20.70 8.97 10.48
CA ARG A 246 21.38 10.25 10.74
C ARG A 246 20.78 11.40 9.95
N ALA A 247 20.45 11.16 8.69
CA ALA A 247 19.83 12.15 7.81
C ALA A 247 18.44 12.55 8.33
N LEU A 248 17.62 11.59 8.75
CA LEU A 248 16.31 11.86 9.33
C LEU A 248 16.41 12.56 10.70
N GLU A 249 17.35 12.13 11.56
CA GLU A 249 17.61 12.78 12.85
C GLU A 249 18.00 14.25 12.65
N SER A 250 18.94 14.51 11.73
CA SER A 250 19.40 15.86 11.40
C SER A 250 18.26 16.73 10.89
N HIS A 251 17.40 16.20 10.02
CA HIS A 251 16.27 16.94 9.45
C HIS A 251 15.23 17.30 10.52
N LEU A 252 14.83 16.34 11.35
CA LEU A 252 13.82 16.54 12.40
C LEU A 252 14.32 17.38 13.58
N SER A 253 15.63 17.58 13.70
CA SER A 253 16.24 18.44 14.72
C SER A 253 16.43 19.89 14.27
N LEU A 254 16.10 20.23 13.01
CA LEU A 254 16.29 21.58 12.50
C LEU A 254 15.40 22.58 13.25
N PRO A 255 15.95 23.72 13.73
CA PRO A 255 15.14 24.78 14.34
C PRO A 255 14.08 25.36 13.40
N THR A 256 14.31 25.23 12.09
CA THR A 256 13.43 25.68 11.01
C THR A 256 12.40 24.63 10.59
N LEU A 257 12.31 23.49 11.28
CA LEU A 257 11.34 22.44 10.96
C LEU A 257 9.92 23.02 10.95
N SER A 258 9.18 22.77 9.87
CA SER A 258 7.85 23.33 9.70
C SER A 258 6.91 22.92 10.85
N PRO A 259 6.14 23.85 11.45
CA PRO A 259 5.11 23.51 12.44
C PRO A 259 4.10 22.48 11.92
N SER A 260 3.94 22.38 10.60
CA SER A 260 3.10 21.39 9.92
C SER A 260 3.45 19.94 10.28
N TRP A 261 4.68 19.65 10.71
CA TRP A 261 5.08 18.31 11.18
C TRP A 261 4.28 17.82 12.38
N ARG A 262 3.70 18.72 13.20
CA ARG A 262 2.79 18.34 14.31
C ARG A 262 1.54 17.58 13.83
N ARG A 263 1.14 17.78 12.56
CA ARG A 263 0.00 17.11 11.91
C ARG A 263 0.32 15.69 11.43
N VAL A 264 1.59 15.28 11.49
CA VAL A 264 2.06 14.03 10.90
C VAL A 264 2.17 12.96 11.96
N ALA A 265 1.41 11.89 11.80
CA ALA A 265 1.60 10.66 12.55
C ALA A 265 2.66 9.80 11.85
N LEU A 266 3.78 9.53 12.51
CA LEU A 266 4.97 8.90 11.93
C LEU A 266 5.12 7.45 12.36
N THR A 267 5.41 6.59 11.39
CA THR A 267 5.99 5.26 11.63
C THR A 267 7.37 5.23 11.02
N ILE A 268 8.39 4.88 11.79
CA ILE A 268 9.77 4.74 11.30
C ILE A 268 10.13 3.27 11.32
N VAL A 269 10.58 2.74 10.18
CA VAL A 269 10.86 1.30 10.00
C VAL A 269 12.33 1.10 9.69
N LYS A 270 13.03 0.45 10.63
CA LYS A 270 14.41 -0.04 10.47
C LYS A 270 14.37 -1.52 10.08
N PRO A 271 14.85 -1.92 8.90
CA PRO A 271 15.04 -3.31 8.51
C PRO A 271 16.31 -3.93 9.13
N ASP A 272 16.55 -5.22 8.87
CA ASP A 272 17.82 -5.89 9.16
C ASP A 272 18.94 -5.34 8.24
N TYR A 273 19.96 -4.74 8.84
CA TYR A 273 21.14 -4.18 8.14
C TYR A 273 22.27 -5.17 7.95
N SER A 274 22.09 -6.43 8.33
CA SER A 274 23.07 -7.49 8.12
C SER A 274 23.49 -7.57 6.64
N ILE A 275 24.76 -7.85 6.40
CA ILE A 275 25.34 -7.96 5.06
C ILE A 275 25.13 -9.35 4.43
N THR A 276 24.32 -10.21 5.05
CA THR A 276 23.95 -11.48 4.44
C THR A 276 23.13 -11.23 3.17
N GLU A 277 23.30 -12.07 2.16
CA GLU A 277 22.57 -11.94 0.89
C GLU A 277 21.06 -11.87 1.12
N LYS A 278 20.52 -12.72 2.00
CA LYS A 278 19.09 -12.73 2.35
C LYS A 278 18.63 -11.40 2.97
N ALA A 279 19.38 -10.86 3.93
CA ALA A 279 19.04 -9.59 4.57
C ALA A 279 19.13 -8.43 3.58
N LEU A 280 20.18 -8.40 2.76
CA LEU A 280 20.35 -7.40 1.70
C LEU A 280 19.20 -7.46 0.69
N LEU A 281 18.87 -8.64 0.15
CA LEU A 281 17.76 -8.82 -0.78
C LEU A 281 16.42 -8.41 -0.16
N SER A 282 16.16 -8.81 1.09
CA SER A 282 14.93 -8.43 1.80
C SER A 282 14.85 -6.93 2.06
N ARG A 283 15.97 -6.27 2.37
CA ARG A 283 16.04 -4.85 2.65
C ARG A 283 15.88 -4.00 1.39
N LEU A 284 16.47 -4.47 0.29
CA LEU A 284 16.41 -3.81 -1.01
C LEU A 284 15.07 -4.03 -1.73
N ARG A 285 14.31 -5.07 -1.36
CA ARG A 285 12.90 -5.20 -1.74
C ARG A 285 12.08 -4.24 -0.92
N TYR A 286 11.75 -3.08 -1.49
CA TYR A 286 11.04 -2.05 -0.76
C TYR A 286 9.66 -2.56 -0.31
N PRO A 287 9.35 -2.59 0.99
CA PRO A 287 8.13 -3.23 1.49
C PRO A 287 6.91 -2.29 1.39
N ILE A 288 6.59 -1.85 0.16
CA ILE A 288 5.65 -0.76 -0.13
C ILE A 288 4.28 -0.93 0.55
N ASN A 289 3.68 -2.11 0.45
CA ASN A 289 2.34 -2.37 1.00
C ASN A 289 2.36 -2.54 2.51
N ARG A 290 3.46 -3.08 3.07
CA ARG A 290 3.67 -3.11 4.53
C ARG A 290 3.73 -1.69 5.09
N LEU A 291 4.45 -0.80 4.42
CA LEU A 291 4.56 0.61 4.83
C LEU A 291 3.23 1.35 4.70
N ARG A 292 2.47 1.13 3.62
CA ARG A 292 1.09 1.64 3.47
C ARG A 292 0.20 1.17 4.62
N ASN A 293 0.23 -0.12 4.97
CA ASN A 293 -0.58 -0.66 6.06
C ASN A 293 -0.17 -0.12 7.44
N LEU A 294 1.13 0.08 7.67
CA LEU A 294 1.62 0.70 8.91
C LEU A 294 1.13 2.14 9.05
N ALA A 295 1.27 2.96 8.00
CA ALA A 295 0.75 4.32 7.98
C ALA A 295 -0.79 4.37 8.09
N LEU A 296 -1.51 3.49 7.37
CA LEU A 296 -2.95 3.33 7.53
C LEU A 296 -3.32 2.99 8.97
N SER A 297 -2.60 2.08 9.63
CA SER A 297 -2.91 1.69 11.01
C SER A 297 -2.82 2.85 12.01
N LEU A 298 -1.98 3.84 11.73
CA LEU A 298 -1.74 5.01 12.58
C LEU A 298 -2.58 6.24 12.17
N ALA A 299 -3.19 6.24 10.98
CA ALA A 299 -4.00 7.36 10.50
C ALA A 299 -5.13 7.72 11.48
N PRO A 300 -5.18 8.97 11.99
CA PRO A 300 -6.08 9.33 13.09
C PRO A 300 -7.55 9.49 12.69
N SER A 301 -7.85 9.83 11.44
CA SER A 301 -9.21 10.20 11.02
C SER A 301 -10.05 9.00 10.51
N PRO A 302 -11.39 9.16 10.42
CA PRO A 302 -12.29 8.13 9.89
C PRO A 302 -12.18 7.91 8.38
N TYR A 303 -11.52 8.80 7.63
CA TYR A 303 -11.39 8.71 6.17
C TYR A 303 -9.93 8.81 5.75
N THR A 304 -9.48 7.88 4.91
CA THR A 304 -8.07 7.79 4.54
C THR A 304 -7.91 7.85 3.03
N LEU A 305 -6.97 8.69 2.58
CA LEU A 305 -6.56 8.81 1.19
C LEU A 305 -5.09 8.37 1.10
N VAL A 306 -4.84 7.20 0.49
CA VAL A 306 -3.48 6.69 0.31
C VAL A 306 -2.91 7.23 -1.00
N VAL A 307 -1.81 7.99 -0.95
CA VAL A 307 -1.15 8.62 -2.10
C VAL A 307 0.37 8.43 -2.00
N ASP A 308 1.01 8.09 -3.12
CA ASP A 308 2.46 7.95 -3.16
C ASP A 308 3.16 9.32 -2.95
N VAL A 309 4.28 9.35 -2.24
CA VAL A 309 4.96 10.60 -1.81
C VAL A 309 5.39 11.51 -2.96
N ASP A 310 5.45 10.97 -4.17
CA ASP A 310 5.90 11.67 -5.38
C ASP A 310 4.83 12.62 -5.93
N PHE A 311 3.62 12.61 -5.38
CA PHE A 311 2.50 13.40 -5.83
C PHE A 311 2.25 14.63 -4.95
N VAL A 312 1.77 15.71 -5.58
CA VAL A 312 1.38 16.95 -4.92
C VAL A 312 -0.13 17.12 -5.03
N PRO A 313 -0.87 17.21 -3.91
CA PRO A 313 -2.30 17.53 -3.90
C PRO A 313 -2.61 18.91 -4.50
N SER A 314 -3.77 19.03 -5.15
CA SER A 314 -4.30 20.32 -5.62
C SER A 314 -4.62 21.25 -4.43
N PRO A 315 -4.68 22.56 -4.64
CA PRO A 315 -5.05 23.50 -3.59
C PRO A 315 -6.40 23.18 -2.94
N ASN A 316 -6.51 23.39 -1.63
CA ASN A 316 -7.73 23.19 -0.83
C ASN A 316 -8.33 21.78 -0.88
N MET A 317 -7.57 20.78 -1.36
CA MET A 317 -8.08 19.42 -1.58
C MET A 317 -8.67 18.79 -0.32
N HIS A 318 -8.04 18.99 0.85
CA HIS A 318 -8.58 18.48 2.13
C HIS A 318 -9.99 19.04 2.39
N SER A 319 -10.16 20.36 2.37
CA SER A 319 -11.45 21.02 2.59
C SER A 319 -12.52 20.59 1.59
N ILE A 320 -12.17 20.44 0.31
CA ILE A 320 -13.09 19.95 -0.73
C ILE A 320 -13.50 18.50 -0.46
N LEU A 321 -12.57 17.62 -0.07
CA LEU A 321 -12.90 16.24 0.28
C LEU A 321 -13.77 16.17 1.53
N SER A 322 -13.47 16.94 2.57
CA SER A 322 -14.25 16.97 3.81
C SER A 322 -15.69 17.44 3.57
N SER A 323 -15.87 18.48 2.76
CA SER A 323 -17.20 19.08 2.50
C SER A 323 -18.02 18.34 1.44
N ARG A 324 -17.38 17.74 0.42
CA ARG A 324 -18.09 17.18 -0.74
C ARG A 324 -17.95 15.67 -0.90
N ALA A 325 -16.78 15.10 -0.59
CA ALA A 325 -16.53 13.66 -0.77
C ALA A 325 -17.08 12.80 0.39
N ILE A 326 -17.00 13.31 1.63
CA ILE A 326 -17.51 12.58 2.81
C ILE A 326 -19.03 12.37 2.75
N PRO A 327 -19.88 13.36 2.39
CA PRO A 327 -21.30 13.12 2.17
C PRO A 327 -21.58 12.00 1.15
N LEU A 328 -20.77 11.89 0.08
CA LEU A 328 -20.87 10.82 -0.92
C LEU A 328 -20.51 9.44 -0.35
N LEU A 329 -19.48 9.35 0.50
CA LEU A 329 -19.07 8.11 1.17
C LEU A 329 -20.06 7.65 2.23
N ASN A 330 -20.77 8.59 2.87
CA ASN A 330 -21.70 8.32 3.95
C ASN A 330 -23.08 7.88 3.46
N ARG A 331 -23.30 7.96 2.14
CA ARG A 331 -24.55 7.52 1.52
C ARG A 331 -24.75 6.01 1.74
N PRO A 332 -25.93 5.57 2.22
CA PRO A 332 -26.28 4.17 2.23
C PRO A 332 -26.20 3.61 0.81
N SER A 333 -25.50 2.50 0.62
CA SER A 333 -25.45 1.86 -0.70
C SER A 333 -26.86 1.48 -1.11
N THR A 334 -27.30 1.96 -2.28
CA THR A 334 -28.62 1.63 -2.85
C THR A 334 -28.68 0.17 -3.34
N ARG A 335 -27.56 -0.55 -3.34
CA ARG A 335 -27.45 -1.93 -3.78
C ARG A 335 -27.53 -2.83 -2.55
N ASN A 336 -28.55 -3.68 -2.46
CA ASN A 336 -28.79 -4.73 -1.43
C ASN A 336 -27.53 -5.09 -0.62
N ALA A 337 -27.20 -4.26 0.37
CA ALA A 337 -25.95 -4.38 1.09
C ALA A 337 -26.15 -5.46 2.15
N ARG A 338 -25.50 -6.61 1.96
CA ARG A 338 -25.54 -7.71 2.95
C ARG A 338 -24.82 -7.35 4.26
N SER A 339 -24.05 -6.25 4.28
CA SER A 339 -23.38 -5.74 5.47
C SER A 339 -23.83 -4.31 5.74
N PRO A 340 -24.40 -4.02 6.93
CA PRO A 340 -24.81 -2.67 7.31
C PRO A 340 -23.61 -1.76 7.63
N THR A 341 -22.40 -2.31 7.80
CA THR A 341 -21.20 -1.57 8.23
C THR A 341 -20.22 -1.27 7.10
N LEU A 342 -20.28 -1.99 5.99
CA LEU A 342 -19.34 -1.85 4.87
C LEU A 342 -19.78 -0.75 3.90
N ARG A 343 -19.04 0.36 3.84
CA ARG A 343 -19.25 1.47 2.90
C ARG A 343 -18.52 1.19 1.59
N ARG A 344 -19.29 0.84 0.56
CA ARG A 344 -18.79 0.39 -0.75
C ARG A 344 -18.72 1.52 -1.77
N THR A 345 -18.22 2.67 -1.36
CA THR A 345 -17.97 3.80 -2.26
C THR A 345 -16.49 4.15 -2.16
N ALA A 346 -15.83 4.29 -3.30
CA ALA A 346 -14.47 4.76 -3.42
C ALA A 346 -14.49 6.08 -4.19
N ILE A 347 -13.99 7.15 -3.57
CA ILE A 347 -13.88 8.46 -4.22
C ILE A 347 -12.51 8.55 -4.86
N VAL A 348 -12.47 8.44 -6.17
CA VAL A 348 -11.27 8.39 -7.01
C VAL A 348 -10.74 9.80 -7.23
N ILE A 349 -9.44 9.96 -7.05
CA ILE A 349 -8.73 11.22 -7.26
C ILE A 349 -8.06 11.19 -8.65
N PRO A 350 -8.42 12.13 -9.56
CA PRO A 350 -7.70 12.31 -10.82
C PRO A 350 -6.21 12.54 -10.59
N THR A 351 -5.38 11.87 -11.40
CA THR A 351 -3.94 11.83 -11.22
C THR A 351 -3.26 12.17 -12.54
N PHE A 352 -2.39 13.18 -12.51
CA PHE A 352 -1.72 13.70 -13.70
C PHE A 352 -0.21 13.67 -13.50
N ALA A 353 0.54 13.50 -14.59
CA ALA A 353 1.98 13.65 -14.65
C ALA A 353 2.34 14.82 -15.56
N LEU A 354 3.20 15.71 -15.06
CA LEU A 354 3.74 16.80 -15.84
C LEU A 354 4.90 16.31 -16.72
N ALA A 355 4.98 16.84 -17.94
CA ALA A 355 6.04 16.52 -18.87
C ALA A 355 7.40 17.00 -18.35
N PRO A 356 8.52 16.31 -18.68
CA PRO A 356 9.87 16.75 -18.31
C PRO A 356 10.21 18.18 -18.76
N SER A 357 9.59 18.67 -19.83
CA SER A 357 9.78 20.02 -20.36
C SER A 357 9.04 21.11 -19.58
N PHE A 358 8.21 20.76 -18.59
CA PHE A 358 7.44 21.72 -17.82
C PHE A 358 8.32 22.38 -16.75
N THR A 359 8.37 23.71 -16.76
CA THR A 359 9.18 24.54 -15.83
C THR A 359 8.36 25.57 -15.05
N GLY A 360 7.03 25.55 -15.20
CA GLY A 360 6.12 26.51 -14.57
C GLY A 360 5.72 26.17 -13.15
N THR A 361 4.81 26.96 -12.59
CA THR A 361 4.14 26.69 -11.31
C THR A 361 3.04 25.66 -11.52
N PHE A 362 2.81 24.76 -10.54
CA PHE A 362 1.75 23.77 -10.65
C PHE A 362 0.37 24.43 -10.82
N PRO A 363 -0.51 23.85 -11.64
CA PRO A 363 -1.85 24.39 -11.85
C PRO A 363 -2.61 24.40 -10.53
N THR A 364 -3.27 25.53 -10.28
CA THR A 364 -4.06 25.81 -9.08
C THR A 364 -5.56 25.71 -9.35
N THR A 365 -5.96 25.74 -10.62
CA THR A 365 -7.33 25.62 -11.10
C THR A 365 -7.48 24.46 -12.09
N ILE A 366 -8.73 24.01 -12.29
CA ILE A 366 -9.01 22.94 -13.25
C ILE A 366 -8.80 23.41 -14.69
N GLU A 367 -9.03 24.69 -14.96
CA GLU A 367 -8.83 25.33 -16.25
C GLU A 367 -7.33 25.41 -16.61
N GLU A 368 -6.47 25.74 -15.64
CA GLU A 368 -5.02 25.69 -15.82
C GLU A 368 -4.55 24.26 -16.12
N LEU A 369 -5.07 23.27 -15.39
CA LEU A 369 -4.74 21.86 -15.63
C LEU A 369 -5.21 21.40 -17.02
N GLU A 370 -6.40 21.80 -17.45
CA GLU A 370 -6.93 21.52 -18.79
C GLU A 370 -6.06 22.15 -19.88
N SER A 371 -5.60 23.39 -19.68
CA SER A 371 -4.68 24.07 -20.59
C SER A 371 -3.38 23.29 -20.77
N LEU A 372 -2.79 22.79 -19.68
CA LEU A 372 -1.59 21.93 -19.75
C LEU A 372 -1.86 20.57 -20.38
N TYR A 373 -3.05 20.01 -20.16
CA TYR A 373 -3.46 18.71 -20.71
C TYR A 373 -3.71 18.78 -22.23
N THR A 374 -4.21 19.91 -22.71
CA THR A 374 -4.59 20.14 -24.12
C THR A 374 -3.52 20.86 -24.94
N SER A 375 -2.44 21.32 -24.30
CA SER A 375 -1.34 22.01 -24.98
C SER A 375 -0.65 21.17 -26.05
N VAL A 376 0.00 21.84 -27.01
CA VAL A 376 0.83 21.20 -28.03
C VAL A 376 2.23 21.83 -28.00
N PRO A 377 3.29 21.09 -27.59
CA PRO A 377 3.26 19.71 -27.09
C PRO A 377 2.51 19.58 -25.75
N GLN A 378 2.00 18.38 -25.45
CA GLN A 378 1.26 18.10 -24.23
C GLN A 378 2.16 18.23 -23.00
N LEU A 379 1.77 19.08 -22.04
CA LEU A 379 2.55 19.36 -20.83
C LEU A 379 2.03 18.62 -19.59
N ALA A 380 0.80 18.11 -19.62
CA ALA A 380 0.24 17.22 -18.61
C ALA A 380 -0.45 16.01 -19.25
N SER A 381 -0.30 14.85 -18.65
CA SER A 381 -0.95 13.60 -19.09
C SER A 381 -1.57 12.89 -17.89
N LEU A 382 -2.61 12.07 -18.11
CA LEU A 382 -3.04 11.15 -17.06
C LEU A 382 -1.93 10.13 -16.78
N THR A 383 -1.67 9.82 -15.51
CA THR A 383 -0.76 8.73 -15.17
C THR A 383 -1.28 7.42 -15.75
N ASP A 384 -0.37 6.64 -16.34
CA ASP A 384 -0.63 5.29 -16.85
C ASP A 384 -1.64 5.20 -18.00
N ALA A 385 -1.52 6.08 -18.99
CA ALA A 385 -2.38 6.08 -20.19
C ALA A 385 -2.45 4.72 -20.92
N ASN A 386 -1.47 3.82 -20.72
CA ASN A 386 -1.39 2.50 -21.34
C ASN A 386 -1.81 1.32 -20.42
N ALA A 387 -1.98 1.53 -19.11
CA ALA A 387 -2.35 0.47 -18.14
C ALA A 387 -3.87 0.33 -18.02
N GLY A 388 -4.51 0.08 -19.16
CA GLY A 388 -5.96 0.23 -19.32
C GLY A 388 -6.33 1.70 -19.29
N HIS A 389 -6.57 2.30 -20.46
CA HIS A 389 -7.39 3.51 -20.50
C HIS A 389 -8.65 3.27 -19.65
N GLY A 390 -9.19 4.28 -18.96
CA GLY A 390 -10.64 4.43 -19.18
C GLY A 390 -11.63 4.70 -18.07
N PRO A 391 -11.33 4.74 -16.75
CA PRO A 391 -12.41 5.12 -15.85
C PRO A 391 -12.37 6.61 -15.51
N THR A 392 -11.20 7.24 -15.25
CA THR A 392 -11.15 8.66 -14.86
C THR A 392 -11.66 9.64 -15.93
N SER A 393 -11.76 9.22 -17.20
CA SER A 393 -12.45 9.95 -18.29
C SER A 393 -12.20 11.48 -18.32
N PRO A 394 -11.02 11.96 -18.77
CA PRO A 394 -10.69 13.39 -18.84
C PRO A 394 -11.75 14.26 -19.51
N SER A 395 -12.38 13.74 -20.57
CA SER A 395 -13.49 14.42 -21.26
C SER A 395 -14.63 14.78 -20.31
N ARG A 396 -14.97 13.90 -19.37
CA ARG A 396 -15.97 14.17 -18.34
C ARG A 396 -15.43 15.09 -17.26
N LEU A 397 -14.16 14.93 -16.87
CA LEU A 397 -13.52 15.75 -15.84
C LEU A 397 -13.50 17.23 -16.21
N PHE A 398 -13.10 17.55 -17.44
CA PHE A 398 -12.97 18.92 -17.94
C PHE A 398 -14.28 19.49 -18.53
N SER A 399 -15.29 18.65 -18.79
CA SER A 399 -16.62 19.16 -19.17
C SER A 399 -17.27 19.95 -18.04
N SER A 400 -17.97 21.03 -18.38
CA SER A 400 -18.82 21.76 -17.43
C SER A 400 -19.80 20.81 -16.75
N PRO A 401 -19.91 20.85 -15.41
CA PRO A 401 -20.84 19.99 -14.70
C PRO A 401 -22.29 20.30 -15.10
N ALA A 402 -23.18 19.32 -14.93
CA ALA A 402 -24.61 19.57 -14.99
C ALA A 402 -24.98 20.68 -13.98
N GLN A 403 -25.97 21.54 -14.32
CA GLN A 403 -26.38 22.65 -13.46
C GLN A 403 -26.62 22.16 -12.03
N SER A 404 -25.96 22.81 -11.07
CA SER A 404 -26.12 22.55 -9.65
C SER A 404 -27.59 22.67 -9.28
N SER A 405 -28.21 21.58 -8.83
CA SER A 405 -29.55 21.63 -8.28
C SER A 405 -29.44 21.94 -6.79
N SER A 406 -29.77 23.16 -6.39
CA SER A 406 -29.69 23.66 -5.00
C SER A 406 -30.59 22.92 -3.98
N LEU A 407 -31.22 21.81 -4.35
CA LEU A 407 -32.22 21.09 -3.54
C LEU A 407 -31.70 19.77 -2.95
N SER A 408 -30.52 19.28 -3.34
CA SER A 408 -29.95 18.03 -2.80
C SER A 408 -28.75 18.30 -1.89
N ALA A 409 -28.69 17.62 -0.75
CA ALA A 409 -27.53 17.66 0.16
C ALA A 409 -26.21 17.15 -0.46
N ILE A 410 -26.30 16.54 -1.65
CA ILE A 410 -25.18 16.04 -2.45
C ILE A 410 -25.40 16.48 -3.89
N ASP A 411 -24.49 17.28 -4.44
CA ASP A 411 -24.61 17.77 -5.82
C ASP A 411 -24.11 16.72 -6.83
N PRO A 412 -24.91 16.32 -7.85
CA PRO A 412 -24.42 15.47 -8.94
C PRO A 412 -23.26 16.11 -9.73
N ALA A 413 -23.07 17.43 -9.64
CA ALA A 413 -21.91 18.12 -10.21
C ALA A 413 -20.59 17.65 -9.58
N TRP A 414 -20.55 17.35 -8.28
CA TRP A 414 -19.28 17.11 -7.57
C TRP A 414 -18.53 15.84 -7.99
N SER A 415 -19.24 14.83 -8.51
CA SER A 415 -18.62 13.55 -8.87
C SER A 415 -19.40 12.80 -9.95
N TYR A 416 -18.71 11.94 -10.70
CA TYR A 416 -19.34 11.04 -11.65
C TYR A 416 -18.87 9.59 -11.47
N GLU A 417 -19.79 8.65 -11.69
CA GLU A 417 -19.53 7.23 -11.56
C GLU A 417 -18.72 6.69 -12.75
N ILE A 418 -17.81 5.77 -12.44
CA ILE A 418 -16.94 5.09 -13.40
C ILE A 418 -16.92 3.58 -13.10
N CYS A 419 -16.64 2.76 -14.11
CA CYS A 419 -16.54 1.31 -13.94
C CYS A 419 -15.09 0.90 -13.73
N TYR A 420 -14.87 -0.10 -12.88
CA TYR A 420 -13.56 -0.75 -12.74
C TYR A 420 -13.08 -1.29 -14.09
N GLU A 421 -11.78 -1.12 -14.37
CA GLU A 421 -11.09 -1.76 -15.48
C GLU A 421 -9.89 -2.57 -14.97
N PRO A 422 -9.56 -3.72 -15.59
CA PRO A 422 -8.38 -4.51 -15.23
C PRO A 422 -7.10 -3.69 -15.22
N GLN A 423 -6.21 -3.98 -14.27
CA GLN A 423 -4.90 -3.31 -14.10
C GLN A 423 -4.97 -1.81 -13.75
N TRP A 424 -6.15 -1.27 -13.46
CA TRP A 424 -6.29 0.12 -13.06
C TRP A 424 -5.63 0.41 -11.69
N GLU A 425 -4.82 1.49 -11.64
CA GLU A 425 -4.07 1.94 -10.46
C GLU A 425 -4.47 3.35 -9.96
N PRO A 426 -5.71 3.57 -9.50
CA PRO A 426 -6.12 4.87 -8.96
C PRO A 426 -5.62 5.12 -7.54
N TYR A 427 -5.63 6.40 -7.16
CA TYR A 427 -5.73 6.80 -5.76
C TYR A 427 -7.19 7.09 -5.42
N TYR A 428 -7.62 6.71 -4.22
CA TYR A 428 -8.98 6.96 -3.76
C TYR A 428 -9.05 7.21 -2.26
N LEU A 429 -10.08 7.94 -1.87
CA LEU A 429 -10.52 8.13 -0.50
C LEU A 429 -11.53 7.03 -0.13
N LEU A 430 -11.30 6.40 1.03
CA LEU A 430 -12.20 5.40 1.62
C LEU A 430 -12.54 5.76 3.07
N HIS A 431 -13.67 5.25 3.55
CA HIS A 431 -13.94 5.17 4.97
C HIS A 431 -13.02 4.11 5.60
N ARG A 432 -12.31 4.44 6.68
CA ARG A 432 -11.28 3.60 7.35
C ARG A 432 -11.78 2.21 7.69
N ALA A 433 -12.96 2.10 8.31
CA ALA A 433 -13.57 0.81 8.67
C ALA A 433 -13.94 -0.07 7.45
N SER A 434 -13.89 0.49 6.26
CA SER A 434 -14.16 -0.16 4.98
C SER A 434 -12.93 -0.10 4.06
N HIS A 435 -11.75 0.14 4.62
CA HIS A 435 -10.49 0.10 3.86
C HIS A 435 -9.90 -1.31 4.02
N PRO A 436 -9.88 -2.17 2.99
CA PRO A 436 -9.13 -3.41 3.09
C PRO A 436 -7.63 -3.10 3.22
N VAL A 437 -6.88 -3.96 3.88
CA VAL A 437 -5.41 -3.77 3.92
C VAL A 437 -4.79 -4.11 2.55
N TYR A 438 -3.68 -3.47 2.22
CA TYR A 438 -2.88 -3.83 1.05
C TYR A 438 -2.21 -5.19 1.27
N ASP A 439 -2.06 -5.98 0.20
CA ASP A 439 -1.39 -7.29 0.27
C ASP A 439 0.13 -7.11 0.43
N GLU A 440 0.63 -7.36 1.64
CA GLU A 440 2.03 -7.13 2.02
C GLU A 440 3.03 -8.05 1.30
N ARG A 441 2.56 -9.05 0.53
CA ARG A 441 3.42 -9.89 -0.31
C ARG A 441 4.00 -9.13 -1.51
N PHE A 442 3.35 -8.04 -1.94
CA PHE A 442 3.90 -7.16 -2.96
C PHE A 442 4.98 -6.24 -2.36
N THR A 443 6.13 -6.23 -3.03
CA THR A 443 7.30 -5.39 -2.71
C THR A 443 7.76 -4.67 -3.98
N ASP A 444 8.35 -3.48 -3.82
CA ASP A 444 8.63 -2.50 -4.88
C ASP A 444 7.34 -2.08 -5.62
N GLN A 445 7.44 -1.25 -6.66
CA GLN A 445 6.27 -0.89 -7.46
C GLN A 445 5.98 -1.97 -8.51
N GLY A 446 4.70 -2.23 -8.73
CA GLY A 446 4.20 -3.11 -9.78
C GLY A 446 3.15 -4.06 -9.25
N GLY A 447 1.91 -3.91 -9.72
CA GLY A 447 0.80 -4.78 -9.33
C GLY A 447 0.24 -4.53 -7.92
N ASP A 448 0.93 -3.76 -7.09
CA ASP A 448 0.54 -3.45 -5.71
C ASP A 448 -0.80 -2.68 -5.64
N LYS A 449 -0.94 -1.55 -6.36
CA LYS A 449 -2.21 -0.78 -6.45
C LYS A 449 -3.27 -1.50 -7.27
N GLN A 450 -2.88 -2.21 -8.33
CA GLN A 450 -3.79 -3.02 -9.15
C GLN A 450 -4.47 -4.10 -8.32
N SER A 451 -3.72 -4.74 -7.42
CA SER A 451 -4.21 -5.80 -6.56
C SER A 451 -5.28 -5.29 -5.59
N HIS A 452 -5.03 -4.13 -4.98
CA HIS A 452 -5.97 -3.51 -4.06
C HIS A 452 -7.24 -3.02 -4.78
N THR A 453 -7.10 -2.45 -5.97
CA THR A 453 -8.26 -1.97 -6.76
C THR A 453 -9.12 -3.15 -7.25
N LEU A 454 -8.50 -4.26 -7.66
CA LEU A 454 -9.22 -5.50 -7.98
C LEU A 454 -9.95 -6.06 -6.76
N LEU A 455 -9.36 -5.98 -5.56
CA LEU A 455 -10.01 -6.40 -4.33
C LEU A 455 -11.25 -5.54 -4.01
N LEU A 456 -11.16 -4.21 -4.15
CA LEU A 456 -12.31 -3.31 -4.01
C LEU A 456 -13.41 -3.64 -5.04
N ASN A 457 -13.05 -3.91 -6.30
CA ASN A 457 -14.01 -4.37 -7.30
C ASN A 457 -14.66 -5.70 -6.91
N ALA A 458 -13.88 -6.67 -6.40
CA ALA A 458 -14.39 -7.95 -5.93
C ALA A 458 -15.42 -7.78 -4.81
N LEU A 459 -15.13 -6.87 -3.86
CA LEU A 459 -16.03 -6.48 -2.76
C LEU A 459 -17.25 -5.64 -3.22
N GLY A 460 -17.30 -5.23 -4.48
CA GLY A 460 -18.44 -4.55 -5.10
C GLY A 460 -18.47 -3.04 -4.83
N TYR A 461 -17.32 -2.39 -4.75
CA TYR A 461 -17.22 -0.94 -4.57
C TYR A 461 -17.69 -0.19 -5.82
N GLU A 462 -18.51 0.83 -5.61
CA GLU A 462 -18.79 1.87 -6.60
C GLU A 462 -17.63 2.87 -6.61
N PHE A 463 -17.13 3.17 -7.80
CA PHE A 463 -16.06 4.13 -8.01
C PHE A 463 -16.65 5.43 -8.54
N ARG A 464 -16.33 6.55 -7.89
CA ARG A 464 -16.77 7.87 -8.31
C ARG A 464 -15.57 8.80 -8.40
N VAL A 465 -15.35 9.43 -9.55
CA VAL A 465 -14.31 10.44 -9.71
C VAL A 465 -14.77 11.74 -9.09
N MET A 466 -13.95 12.30 -8.23
CA MET A 466 -14.19 13.62 -7.64
C MET A 466 -13.72 14.72 -8.59
N ARG A 467 -14.53 15.77 -8.73
CA ARG A 467 -14.14 17.00 -9.44
C ARG A 467 -13.44 17.98 -8.50
N ASP A 468 -12.77 18.97 -9.09
CA ASP A 468 -12.08 20.08 -8.40
C ASP A 468 -10.96 19.64 -7.44
N VAL A 469 -10.58 18.37 -7.49
CA VAL A 469 -9.43 17.81 -6.79
C VAL A 469 -8.63 16.97 -7.76
N TRP A 470 -7.31 17.02 -7.62
CA TRP A 470 -6.39 16.19 -8.39
C TRP A 470 -5.07 16.08 -7.63
N VAL A 471 -4.24 15.13 -8.05
CA VAL A 471 -2.84 15.04 -7.62
C VAL A 471 -1.92 15.09 -8.83
N ILE A 472 -0.77 15.71 -8.67
CA ILE A 472 0.22 15.91 -9.75
C ILE A 472 1.53 15.24 -9.40
N HIS A 473 2.02 14.40 -10.30
CA HIS A 473 3.42 14.00 -10.34
C HIS A 473 4.23 15.13 -11.00
N PRO A 474 5.16 15.77 -10.28
CA PRO A 474 6.06 16.79 -10.84
C PRO A 474 6.88 16.26 -12.02
N PRO A 475 7.48 17.14 -12.85
CA PRO A 475 8.40 16.72 -13.91
C PRO A 475 9.52 15.84 -13.34
N LYS A 476 9.89 14.77 -14.05
CA LYS A 476 11.07 13.96 -13.70
C LYS A 476 12.31 14.77 -14.09
N THR A 477 13.05 15.27 -13.09
CA THR A 477 14.18 16.18 -13.31
C THR A 477 15.54 15.49 -13.38
N ASP A 478 15.73 14.32 -12.75
CA ASP A 478 16.94 13.50 -12.86
C ASP A 478 16.64 12.03 -12.53
N ARG A 479 16.92 11.11 -13.47
CA ARG A 479 16.68 9.68 -13.29
C ARG A 479 17.60 9.07 -12.22
N LYS A 480 18.82 9.58 -12.05
CA LYS A 480 19.81 9.02 -11.09
C LYS A 480 19.46 9.34 -9.64
N GLU A 481 18.93 10.52 -9.38
CA GLU A 481 18.40 10.88 -8.04
C GLU A 481 17.09 10.13 -7.72
N GLU A 482 16.43 9.58 -8.75
CA GLU A 482 15.22 8.79 -8.61
C GLU A 482 15.45 7.30 -8.42
N GLU A 483 16.68 6.82 -8.63
CA GLU A 483 17.02 5.42 -8.47
C GLU A 483 16.82 4.96 -7.03
N TRP A 484 16.23 3.77 -6.90
CA TRP A 484 16.10 3.11 -5.61
C TRP A 484 17.50 2.90 -5.00
N PRO A 485 17.73 3.19 -3.70
CA PRO A 485 19.06 3.18 -3.08
C PRO A 485 19.86 1.88 -3.17
N ALA A 486 19.29 0.79 -3.69
CA ALA A 486 20.00 -0.44 -4.06
C ALA A 486 21.29 -0.16 -4.84
N ALA A 487 21.27 0.79 -5.78
CA ALA A 487 22.46 1.16 -6.57
C ALA A 487 23.62 1.69 -5.69
N ARG A 488 23.32 2.46 -4.64
CA ARG A 488 24.31 3.02 -3.70
C ARG A 488 24.95 1.95 -2.81
N LEU A 489 24.18 0.92 -2.44
CA LEU A 489 24.66 -0.18 -1.59
C LEU A 489 25.55 -1.16 -2.37
N VAL A 490 25.25 -1.40 -3.65
CA VAL A 490 26.09 -2.23 -4.55
C VAL A 490 27.45 -1.59 -4.81
N GLN A 491 27.51 -0.26 -5.04
CA GLN A 491 28.79 0.45 -5.25
C GLN A 491 29.72 0.46 -4.02
N ARG A 492 29.15 0.45 -2.81
CA ARG A 492 29.94 0.39 -1.55
C ARG A 492 30.46 -1.02 -1.29
N ALA A 493 29.70 -2.06 -1.63
CA ALA A 493 30.15 -3.46 -1.54
C ALA A 493 31.28 -3.78 -2.54
N GLY A 494 31.22 -3.21 -3.75
CA GLY A 494 32.24 -3.39 -4.80
C GLY A 494 33.57 -2.67 -4.56
N LYS A 495 33.69 -1.86 -3.50
CA LYS A 495 34.96 -1.20 -3.10
C LYS A 495 35.72 -1.94 -2.01
N ALA A 496 35.16 -3.00 -1.43
CA ALA A 496 35.81 -3.75 -0.35
C ALA A 496 36.87 -4.75 -0.83
N ASP A 497 36.81 -5.20 -2.09
CA ASP A 497 37.83 -6.06 -2.69
C ASP A 497 38.50 -5.34 -3.86
N GLY A 498 39.77 -5.01 -3.67
CA GLY A 498 40.65 -4.50 -4.72
C GLY A 498 40.85 -5.55 -5.80
N ASN A 499 40.01 -5.49 -6.84
CA ASN A 499 40.35 -5.86 -8.21
C ASN A 499 39.24 -5.33 -9.11
N ALA A 500 39.44 -4.12 -9.64
CA ALA A 500 38.66 -3.62 -10.77
C ALA A 500 39.03 -4.45 -12.01
N ALA A 501 38.42 -5.64 -12.12
CA ALA A 501 38.39 -6.40 -13.36
C ALA A 501 37.27 -5.83 -14.24
N ASP A 502 37.68 -5.36 -15.41
CA ASP A 502 36.90 -4.92 -16.56
C ASP A 502 35.64 -5.80 -16.77
N VAL A 503 34.46 -5.30 -16.39
CA VAL A 503 33.18 -5.82 -16.91
C VAL A 503 32.81 -4.97 -18.11
N LYS A 504 33.54 -5.17 -19.21
CA LYS A 504 33.10 -4.79 -20.55
C LYS A 504 32.22 -5.91 -21.08
N GLY A 505 30.92 -5.66 -21.14
CA GLY A 505 29.98 -6.62 -21.74
C GLY A 505 28.54 -6.41 -21.31
N VAL A 506 28.02 -5.20 -21.44
CA VAL A 506 26.58 -4.99 -21.60
C VAL A 506 26.43 -4.15 -22.86
N GLU A 507 26.16 -4.83 -23.96
CA GLU A 507 25.78 -4.20 -25.22
C GLU A 507 24.57 -3.30 -24.98
N GLU A 508 24.64 -2.08 -25.51
CA GLU A 508 23.57 -1.10 -25.56
C GLU A 508 22.33 -1.73 -26.25
N ALA A 509 21.37 -2.19 -25.45
CA ALA A 509 20.06 -2.62 -25.89
C ALA A 509 19.08 -1.44 -25.74
N GLY A 510 18.39 -1.11 -26.84
CA GLY A 510 17.61 0.12 -27.05
C GLY A 510 16.79 0.65 -25.86
N GLU A 511 17.01 1.94 -25.58
CA GLU A 511 16.66 2.70 -24.37
C GLU A 511 15.16 3.03 -24.13
N ASP A 512 14.21 2.45 -24.86
CA ASP A 512 12.80 2.91 -24.81
C ASP A 512 11.77 1.85 -24.35
N ALA A 513 12.18 0.61 -24.04
CA ALA A 513 11.23 -0.48 -23.77
C ALA A 513 11.37 -1.18 -22.39
N ASP A 514 12.44 -0.94 -21.64
CA ASP A 514 12.71 -1.63 -20.37
C ASP A 514 12.44 -0.79 -19.10
N ASP A 515 11.96 0.44 -19.26
CA ASP A 515 11.99 1.48 -18.21
C ASP A 515 10.68 1.69 -17.41
N HIS A 516 9.78 0.71 -17.37
CA HIS A 516 8.71 0.71 -16.37
C HIS A 516 9.18 -0.14 -15.18
N PHE A 517 9.53 0.50 -14.06
CA PHE A 517 9.93 -0.17 -12.80
C PHE A 517 8.91 -1.27 -12.38
N ASN A 518 7.63 -1.08 -12.73
CA ASN A 518 6.56 -2.08 -12.59
C ASN A 518 6.86 -3.42 -13.29
N LEU A 519 7.57 -3.44 -14.42
CA LEU A 519 7.88 -4.68 -15.17
C LEU A 519 9.01 -5.48 -14.53
N VAL A 520 9.97 -4.83 -13.86
CA VAL A 520 11.11 -5.52 -13.24
C VAL A 520 10.61 -6.40 -12.10
N ALA A 521 9.80 -5.85 -11.19
CA ALA A 521 9.21 -6.62 -10.08
C ALA A 521 8.31 -7.77 -10.57
N GLN A 522 7.62 -7.58 -11.70
CA GLN A 522 6.74 -8.60 -12.30
C GLN A 522 7.51 -9.65 -13.12
N ARG A 523 8.76 -9.39 -13.52
CA ARG A 523 9.63 -10.36 -14.21
C ARG A 523 10.43 -11.23 -13.23
N ASP A 524 10.69 -10.76 -12.00
CA ASP A 524 11.41 -11.52 -10.97
C ASP A 524 10.55 -12.68 -10.42
N GLU A 525 10.90 -13.91 -10.80
CA GLU A 525 10.19 -15.14 -10.41
C GLU A 525 10.30 -15.47 -8.92
N SER A 526 11.25 -14.87 -8.21
CA SER A 526 11.42 -15.07 -6.76
C SER A 526 10.53 -14.16 -5.91
N ARG A 527 9.61 -13.42 -6.55
CA ARG A 527 8.66 -12.51 -5.93
C ARG A 527 7.22 -12.96 -6.13
N PHE A 528 6.35 -12.41 -5.30
CA PHE A 528 4.91 -12.50 -5.50
C PHE A 528 4.46 -11.51 -6.58
N ARG A 529 3.85 -12.02 -7.65
CA ARG A 529 3.52 -11.27 -8.86
C ARG A 529 2.03 -11.19 -9.09
N TYR A 530 1.61 -10.13 -9.77
CA TYR A 530 0.20 -9.85 -10.00
C TYR A 530 -0.45 -10.91 -10.88
N PHE A 531 0.12 -11.20 -12.05
CA PHE A 531 -0.50 -12.10 -13.03
C PHE A 531 -0.29 -13.57 -12.71
N GLN A 532 0.88 -13.94 -12.17
CA GLN A 532 1.25 -15.33 -11.94
C GLN A 532 0.73 -15.86 -10.60
N ASP A 533 0.60 -15.00 -9.59
CA ASP A 533 0.28 -15.42 -8.23
C ASP A 533 -1.04 -14.82 -7.72
N PHE A 534 -1.15 -13.49 -7.65
CA PHE A 534 -2.32 -12.81 -7.06
C PHE A 534 -3.61 -13.03 -7.85
N LEU A 535 -3.58 -12.83 -9.17
CA LEU A 535 -4.77 -12.88 -10.01
C LEU A 535 -5.40 -14.29 -10.04
N PRO A 536 -4.63 -15.39 -10.18
CA PRO A 536 -5.15 -16.75 -10.02
C PRO A 536 -5.79 -16.99 -8.65
N GLU A 537 -5.22 -16.46 -7.55
CA GLU A 537 -5.84 -16.53 -6.22
C GLU A 537 -7.20 -15.82 -6.20
N MET A 538 -7.31 -14.63 -6.80
CA MET A 538 -8.56 -13.88 -6.89
C MET A 538 -9.61 -14.62 -7.73
N GLU A 539 -9.22 -15.22 -8.85
CA GLU A 539 -10.13 -15.99 -9.71
C GLU A 539 -10.61 -17.28 -9.04
N SER A 540 -9.75 -17.94 -8.28
CA SER A 540 -10.12 -19.10 -7.46
C SER A 540 -11.14 -18.73 -6.38
N ALA A 541 -10.91 -17.62 -5.68
CA ALA A 541 -11.78 -17.19 -4.57
C ALA A 541 -13.10 -16.54 -5.03
N TRP A 542 -13.10 -15.78 -6.13
CA TRP A 542 -14.25 -14.95 -6.56
C TRP A 542 -14.82 -15.31 -7.94
N GLY A 543 -14.27 -16.33 -8.60
CA GLY A 543 -14.57 -16.73 -9.98
C GLY A 543 -13.87 -15.85 -11.02
N GLY A 544 -13.59 -16.39 -12.21
CA GLY A 544 -12.84 -15.72 -13.28
C GLY A 544 -13.39 -14.35 -13.72
N TYR A 545 -14.67 -14.10 -13.49
CA TYR A 545 -15.27 -12.81 -13.77
C TYR A 545 -15.00 -11.72 -12.71
N VAL A 546 -14.14 -11.97 -11.72
CA VAL A 546 -13.63 -10.93 -10.81
C VAL A 546 -12.89 -9.82 -11.58
N ARG A 547 -12.39 -10.13 -12.77
CA ARG A 547 -11.77 -9.18 -13.71
C ARG A 547 -12.75 -8.14 -14.30
N TYR A 548 -14.06 -8.36 -14.20
CA TYR A 548 -15.06 -7.43 -14.76
C TYR A 548 -15.67 -6.54 -13.68
N PRO A 549 -16.15 -5.34 -14.04
CA PRO A 549 -16.78 -4.42 -13.09
C PRO A 549 -17.95 -5.09 -12.35
N ARG A 550 -18.05 -4.89 -11.03
CA ARG A 550 -19.15 -5.40 -10.19
C ARG A 550 -19.95 -4.31 -9.48
N GLY A 551 -19.29 -3.18 -9.22
CA GLY A 551 -19.83 -2.07 -8.44
C GLY A 551 -20.26 -0.86 -9.26
N CYS A 552 -20.42 -0.95 -10.58
CA CYS A 552 -20.85 0.19 -11.40
C CYS A 552 -22.28 0.09 -11.97
N ALA A 553 -22.84 1.21 -12.42
CA ALA A 553 -24.19 1.34 -12.93
C ALA A 553 -24.34 1.01 -14.42
N ALA A 554 -23.23 0.93 -15.16
CA ALA A 554 -23.27 0.69 -16.61
C ALA A 554 -23.84 -0.70 -16.94
N ARG A 555 -24.71 -0.75 -17.96
CA ARG A 555 -25.19 -1.98 -18.58
C ARG A 555 -24.41 -2.20 -19.87
N VAL A 556 -23.64 -3.27 -19.96
CA VAL A 556 -23.01 -3.71 -21.22
C VAL A 556 -23.94 -4.72 -21.88
N VAL A 557 -24.37 -4.45 -23.12
CA VAL A 557 -25.16 -5.39 -23.94
C VAL A 557 -24.19 -6.18 -24.82
N SER A 558 -24.13 -7.50 -24.62
CA SER A 558 -23.28 -8.43 -25.37
C SER A 558 -24.12 -9.66 -25.75
N GLY A 559 -24.67 -9.69 -26.97
CA GLY A 559 -25.51 -10.79 -27.47
C GLY A 559 -26.87 -10.97 -26.77
N ARG A 560 -27.46 -12.17 -26.90
CA ARG A 560 -28.81 -12.55 -26.39
C ARG A 560 -28.91 -12.72 -24.85
N TRP A 561 -27.86 -12.40 -24.10
CA TRP A 561 -27.85 -12.58 -22.64
C TRP A 561 -27.68 -11.24 -21.95
N SER A 562 -28.67 -10.88 -21.13
CA SER A 562 -28.57 -9.74 -20.22
C SER A 562 -27.78 -10.16 -18.98
N PHE A 563 -26.51 -9.77 -18.89
CA PHE A 563 -25.75 -9.88 -17.65
C PHE A 563 -26.10 -8.67 -16.77
N GLY A 564 -26.60 -8.90 -15.55
CA GLY A 564 -26.88 -7.81 -14.62
C GLY A 564 -25.61 -6.99 -14.35
N LYS A 565 -25.63 -5.70 -14.74
CA LYS A 565 -24.58 -4.67 -14.64
C LYS A 565 -23.15 -5.23 -14.58
N ALA A 566 -22.62 -5.39 -15.78
CA ALA A 566 -21.28 -5.85 -16.17
C ALA A 566 -20.98 -7.34 -15.91
N ARG A 567 -21.04 -8.14 -17.00
CA ARG A 567 -20.15 -9.30 -17.22
C ARG A 567 -19.96 -9.62 -18.70
N ALA A 568 -18.68 -9.84 -19.02
CA ALA A 568 -18.02 -10.60 -20.08
C ALA A 568 -18.41 -10.41 -21.56
N GLY A 569 -17.42 -9.93 -22.33
CA GLY A 569 -17.46 -9.91 -23.79
C GLY A 569 -16.28 -9.25 -24.51
N ALA A 570 -15.32 -8.63 -23.80
CA ALA A 570 -14.09 -8.17 -24.44
C ALA A 570 -13.01 -9.26 -24.29
N VAL A 571 -12.75 -9.97 -25.39
CA VAL A 571 -11.49 -10.68 -25.59
C VAL A 571 -10.44 -9.60 -25.80
N PHE A 572 -9.56 -9.39 -24.83
CA PHE A 572 -8.30 -8.65 -25.03
C PHE A 572 -7.15 -9.63 -24.90
N GLY A 573 -6.23 -9.52 -25.86
CA GLY A 573 -5.31 -10.56 -26.31
C GLY A 573 -4.30 -11.05 -25.27
N LEU A 574 -3.89 -12.30 -25.50
CA LEU A 574 -2.63 -12.89 -25.04
C LEU A 574 -1.42 -12.04 -25.43
#